data_AF-A0A973FQS5-F1
#
_entry.id   AF-A0A973FQS5-F1
#
_cell.length_a   1.000
_cell.length_b   1.000
_cell.length_c   1.000
_cell.angle_alpha   90.00
_cell.angle_beta   90.00
_cell.angle_gamma   90.00
#
_symmetry.space_group_name_H-M   'P 1'
#
loop_
_entity.id
_entity.type
_entity.pdbx_description
1 polymer ?
#
loop_
_entity_poly.entity_id
_entity_poly.type
_entity_poly.pdbx_seq_one_letter_code
_entity_poly.pdbx_strand_id
1 'polypeptide(L)'
;MKPLAAPTFNPYPTLLAVFLLLAGIYLLTAGGHTYASDEEQLFGATASLAEHGSFALNADSDEPPIYSAYGPGQSLLAVPLYLLGRAVAGAFPPDGAAFLTRALVTCFNPLVTAGIA
;
A
#
# COMPACT_ATOMS: atom_id res chain seq x y z
N MET A 1 -38.84 -37.00 -18.11
CA MET A 1 -38.25 -35.71 -18.52
C MET A 1 -37.45 -35.17 -17.34
N LYS A 2 -36.11 -35.11 -17.43
CA LYS A 2 -35.22 -34.59 -16.39
C LYS A 2 -34.99 -33.09 -16.68
N PRO A 3 -35.24 -32.17 -15.73
CA PRO A 3 -35.05 -30.75 -16.00
C PRO A 3 -33.55 -30.48 -16.23
N LEU A 4 -33.23 -29.76 -17.32
CA LEU A 4 -31.90 -29.21 -17.53
C LEU A 4 -31.64 -28.15 -16.46
N ALA A 5 -30.57 -28.33 -15.68
CA ALA A 5 -30.14 -27.31 -14.73
C ALA A 5 -29.78 -26.03 -15.51
N ALA A 6 -30.35 -24.89 -15.10
CA ALA A 6 -29.97 -23.60 -15.66
C ALA A 6 -28.48 -23.34 -15.38
N PRO A 7 -27.70 -22.80 -16.34
CA PRO A 7 -26.30 -22.49 -16.10
C PRO A 7 -26.20 -21.41 -15.02
N THR A 8 -25.53 -21.75 -13.91
CA THR A 8 -25.22 -20.78 -12.85
C THR A 8 -24.09 -19.88 -13.33
N PHE A 9 -24.42 -18.67 -13.76
CA PHE A 9 -23.42 -17.64 -14.05
C PHE A 9 -22.78 -17.20 -12.73
N ASN A 10 -21.49 -17.47 -12.56
CA ASN A 10 -20.71 -16.96 -11.45
C ASN A 10 -19.94 -15.71 -11.93
N PRO A 11 -20.38 -14.48 -11.57
CA PRO A 11 -19.74 -13.25 -12.03
C PRO A 11 -18.42 -12.94 -11.29
N TYR A 12 -18.19 -13.52 -10.11
CA TYR A 12 -17.05 -13.20 -9.26
C TYR A 12 -15.68 -13.33 -9.95
N PRO A 13 -15.36 -14.40 -10.70
CA PRO A 13 -14.06 -14.49 -11.39
C PRO A 13 -13.88 -13.41 -12.45
N THR A 14 -14.95 -13.03 -13.17
CA THR A 14 -14.89 -11.97 -14.18
C THR A 14 -14.65 -10.61 -13.54
N LEU A 15 -15.35 -10.31 -12.44
CA LEU A 15 -15.17 -9.06 -11.71
C LEU A 15 -13.76 -8.95 -11.11
N LEU A 16 -13.24 -10.05 -10.55
CA LEU A 16 -11.89 -10.10 -10.02
C LEU A 16 -10.85 -9.88 -11.13
N ALA A 17 -11.02 -10.50 -12.29
CA ALA A 17 -10.11 -10.32 -13.43
C ALA A 17 -10.09 -8.86 -13.92
N VAL A 18 -11.26 -8.23 -14.03
CA VAL A 18 -11.36 -6.81 -14.40
C VAL A 18 -10.70 -5.92 -13.34
N PHE A 19 -10.95 -6.18 -12.05
CA PHE A 19 -10.30 -5.45 -10.96
C PHE A 19 -8.77 -5.57 -11.02
N LEU A 20 -8.24 -6.78 -11.15
CA LEU A 20 -6.80 -7.03 -11.22
C LEU A 20 -6.17 -6.40 -12.47
N LEU A 21 -6.87 -6.41 -13.60
CA LEU A 21 -6.41 -5.74 -14.82
C LEU A 21 -6.30 -4.23 -14.60
N LEU A 22 -7.34 -3.60 -14.05
CA LEU A 22 -7.35 -2.16 -13.78
C LEU A 22 -6.32 -1.78 -12.71
N ALA A 23 -6.19 -2.58 -11.65
CA ALA A 23 -5.17 -2.41 -10.62
C ALA A 23 -3.76 -2.52 -11.20
N GLY A 24 -3.52 -3.50 -12.08
CA GLY A 24 -2.25 -3.66 -12.78
C GLY A 24 -1.91 -2.47 -13.68
N ILE A 25 -2.88 -1.97 -14.44
CA ILE A 25 -2.71 -0.75 -15.26
C ILE A 25 -2.40 0.44 -14.36
N TYR A 26 -3.17 0.63 -13.28
CA TYR A 26 -2.96 1.70 -12.32
C TYR A 26 -1.53 1.67 -11.77
N LEU A 27 -1.08 0.53 -11.25
CA LEU A 27 0.27 0.35 -10.71
C LEU A 27 1.34 0.63 -11.77
N LEU A 28 1.16 0.16 -13.01
CA LEU A 28 2.10 0.42 -14.10
C LEU A 28 2.21 1.91 -14.43
N THR A 29 1.13 2.68 -14.26
CA THR A 29 1.09 4.12 -14.55
C THR A 29 1.39 5.02 -13.35
N ALA A 30 1.37 4.50 -12.12
CA ALA A 30 1.52 5.29 -10.89
C ALA A 30 2.92 5.89 -10.68
N GLY A 31 3.89 5.57 -11.55
CA GLY A 31 5.20 6.22 -11.59
C GLY A 31 6.15 5.92 -10.42
N GLY A 32 5.69 5.28 -9.34
CA GLY A 32 6.53 4.81 -8.23
C GLY A 32 7.03 5.90 -7.30
N HIS A 33 6.65 7.13 -7.56
CA HIS A 33 7.01 8.29 -6.77
C HIS A 33 5.76 8.83 -6.09
N THR A 34 5.90 9.07 -4.79
CA THR A 34 4.98 9.86 -3.98
C THR A 34 5.11 11.31 -4.44
N TYR A 35 4.10 11.81 -5.16
CA TYR A 35 4.09 13.19 -5.65
C TYR A 35 3.67 14.19 -4.58
N ALA A 36 3.04 13.70 -3.51
CA ALA A 36 2.52 14.52 -2.43
C ALA A 36 3.37 14.38 -1.16
N SER A 37 3.65 15.52 -0.51
CA SER A 37 4.48 15.61 0.69
C SER A 37 3.89 14.85 1.89
N ASP A 38 2.56 14.67 1.91
CA ASP A 38 1.87 13.89 2.94
C ASP A 38 2.12 12.38 2.81
N GLU A 39 2.07 11.84 1.59
CA GLU A 39 2.34 10.43 1.31
C GLU A 39 3.78 10.06 1.63
N GLU A 40 4.74 10.93 1.32
CA GLU A 40 6.15 10.70 1.64
C GLU A 40 6.40 10.72 3.15
N GLN A 41 5.76 11.65 3.87
CA GLN A 41 5.85 11.68 5.33
C GLN A 41 5.16 10.48 5.99
N LEU A 42 4.00 10.05 5.47
CA LEU A 42 3.31 8.86 5.93
C LEU A 42 4.18 7.61 5.72
N PHE A 43 4.72 7.44 4.51
CA PHE A 43 5.61 6.33 4.19
C PHE A 43 6.86 6.32 5.06
N GLY A 44 7.57 7.45 5.16
CA GLY A 44 8.80 7.57 5.94
C GLY A 44 8.58 7.29 7.44
N ALA A 45 7.51 7.84 8.03
CA ALA A 45 7.16 7.59 9.42
C ALA A 45 6.76 6.13 9.65
N THR A 46 6.05 5.51 8.70
CA THR A 46 5.65 4.10 8.78
C THR A 46 6.87 3.17 8.68
N ALA A 47 7.78 3.44 7.75
CA ALA A 47 9.01 2.68 7.57
C ALA A 47 9.91 2.79 8.81
N SER A 48 10.13 4.02 9.30
CA SER A 48 10.91 4.26 10.51
C SER A 48 10.32 3.56 11.74
N LEU A 49 8.99 3.57 11.87
CA LEU A 49 8.32 2.86 12.95
C LEU A 49 8.48 1.34 12.84
N ALA A 50 8.36 0.80 11.63
CA ALA A 50 8.46 -0.63 11.38
C ALA A 50 9.89 -1.18 11.48
N GLU A 51 10.90 -0.36 11.20
CA GLU A 51 12.31 -0.76 11.16
C GLU A 51 13.07 -0.37 12.43
N HIS A 52 12.80 0.81 12.98
CA HIS A 52 13.55 1.41 14.09
C HIS A 52 12.70 1.60 15.36
N GLY A 53 11.38 1.36 15.31
CA GLY A 53 10.49 1.57 16.45
C GLY A 53 10.32 3.05 16.83
N SER A 54 10.58 3.97 15.89
CA SER A 54 10.55 5.42 16.10
C SER A 54 9.65 6.11 15.07
N PHE A 55 9.07 7.25 15.45
CA PHE A 55 8.32 8.11 14.52
C PHE A 55 9.20 9.16 13.82
N ALA A 56 10.49 9.23 14.17
CA ALA A 56 11.42 10.14 13.52
C ALA A 56 11.70 9.67 12.09
N LEU A 57 11.54 10.55 11.11
CA LEU A 57 11.77 10.26 9.69
C LEU A 57 13.24 9.92 9.38
N ASN A 58 14.15 10.34 10.25
CA ASN A 58 15.59 10.15 10.20
C ASN A 58 16.08 9.33 11.40
N ALA A 59 15.33 8.31 11.82
CA ALA A 59 15.70 7.50 12.99
C ALA A 59 17.03 6.74 12.84
N ASP A 60 17.54 6.63 11.62
CA ASP A 60 18.82 6.04 11.25
C ASP A 60 19.98 7.03 11.19
N SER A 61 19.74 8.33 11.41
CA SER A 61 20.78 9.35 11.41
C SER A 61 21.12 9.88 12.81
N ASP A 62 22.37 10.37 12.96
CA ASP A 62 22.83 11.04 14.20
C ASP A 62 22.33 12.49 14.32
N GLU A 63 21.45 12.93 13.41
CA GLU A 63 20.88 14.27 13.40
C GLU A 63 19.71 14.40 14.40
N PRO A 64 19.34 15.62 14.80
CA PRO A 64 18.13 15.83 15.61
C PRO A 64 16.90 15.19 14.94
N PRO A 65 16.00 14.55 15.72
CA PRO A 65 14.88 13.83 15.17
C PRO A 65 13.89 14.77 14.46
N ILE A 66 13.57 14.45 13.23
CA ILE A 66 12.62 15.14 12.37
C ILE A 66 11.33 14.34 12.38
N TYR A 67 10.23 14.97 12.78
CA TYR A 67 8.92 14.33 12.82
C TYR A 67 8.05 14.84 11.68
N SER A 68 7.10 13.99 11.28
CA SER A 68 6.05 14.42 10.37
C SER A 68 5.20 15.54 10.98
N ALA A 69 4.69 16.44 10.13
CA ALA A 69 3.68 17.42 10.50
C ALA A 69 2.31 16.77 10.79
N TYR A 70 2.11 15.51 10.39
CA TYR A 70 0.87 14.75 10.57
C TYR A 70 0.91 13.88 11.84
N GLY A 71 -0.28 13.57 12.37
CA GLY A 71 -0.39 12.76 13.58
C GLY A 71 0.09 11.31 13.37
N PRO A 72 0.71 10.68 14.40
CA PRO A 72 1.33 9.35 14.27
C PRO A 72 0.33 8.21 14.03
N GLY A 73 -0.96 8.45 14.25
CA GLY A 73 -2.01 7.42 14.17
C GLY A 73 -2.14 6.79 12.78
N GLN A 74 -2.02 7.59 11.71
CA GLN A 74 -2.10 7.07 10.35
C GLN A 74 -0.90 6.18 10.03
N SER A 75 0.31 6.60 10.41
CA SER A 75 1.53 5.81 10.20
C SER A 75 1.51 4.49 10.96
N LEU A 76 1.00 4.50 12.20
CA LEU A 76 0.83 3.27 12.99
C LEU A 76 -0.13 2.29 12.31
N LEU A 77 -1.26 2.77 11.80
CA LEU A 77 -2.25 1.94 11.11
C LEU A 77 -1.77 1.45 9.73
N ALA A 78 -0.80 2.14 9.12
CA ALA A 78 -0.21 1.75 7.84
C ALA A 78 0.89 0.67 7.98
N VAL A 79 1.41 0.42 9.18
CA VAL A 79 2.47 -0.59 9.42
C VAL A 79 2.15 -1.98 8.83
N PRO A 80 0.92 -2.54 8.97
CA PRO A 80 0.62 -3.84 8.39
C PRO A 80 0.76 -3.87 6.87
N LEU A 81 0.36 -2.79 6.18
CA LEU A 81 0.50 -2.66 4.72
C LEU A 81 1.98 -2.57 4.32
N TYR A 82 2.77 -1.81 5.07
CA TYR A 82 4.22 -1.72 4.87
C TYR A 82 4.90 -3.09 5.02
N LEU A 83 4.59 -3.84 6.08
CA LEU A 83 5.14 -5.17 6.32
C LEU A 83 4.74 -6.17 5.25
N LEU A 84 3.49 -6.12 4.78
CA LEU A 84 3.00 -6.93 3.67
C LEU A 84 3.78 -6.61 2.39
N GLY A 85 3.97 -5.32 2.10
CA GLY A 85 4.78 -4.90 0.96
C GLY A 85 6.21 -5.37 1.06
N ARG A 86 6.83 -5.29 2.23
CA ARG A 86 8.19 -5.78 2.47
C ARG A 86 8.30 -7.30 2.28
N ALA A 87 7.30 -8.05 2.73
CA ALA A 87 7.27 -9.50 2.58
C ALA A 87 7.18 -9.93 1.11
N VAL A 88 6.39 -9.21 0.30
CA VAL A 88 6.24 -9.48 -1.14
C VAL A 88 7.43 -8.94 -1.94
N ALA A 89 8.00 -7.81 -1.51
CA ALA A 89 9.11 -7.14 -2.16
C ALA A 89 10.37 -8.01 -2.28
N GLY A 90 10.59 -8.97 -1.37
CA GLY A 90 11.73 -9.90 -1.44
C GLY A 90 11.76 -10.79 -2.69
N ALA A 91 10.65 -10.88 -3.44
CA ALA A 91 10.57 -11.61 -4.71
C ALA A 91 10.92 -10.75 -5.95
N PHE A 92 11.18 -9.46 -5.78
CA PHE A 92 11.38 -8.50 -6.87
C PHE A 92 12.76 -7.84 -6.81
N PRO A 93 13.26 -7.29 -7.93
CA PRO A 93 14.45 -6.45 -7.94
C PRO A 93 14.31 -5.26 -6.98
N PRO A 94 15.42 -4.66 -6.49
CA PRO A 94 15.40 -3.57 -5.50
C PRO A 94 14.49 -2.40 -5.87
N ASP A 95 14.47 -2.01 -7.16
CA ASP A 95 13.61 -0.92 -7.65
C ASP A 95 12.12 -1.28 -7.54
N GLY A 96 11.78 -2.53 -7.87
CA GLY A 96 10.43 -3.07 -7.73
C GLY A 96 10.01 -3.24 -6.27
N ALA A 97 10.95 -3.61 -5.40
CA ALA A 97 10.75 -3.70 -3.96
C ALA A 97 10.39 -2.34 -3.33
N ALA A 98 11.14 -1.29 -3.67
CA ALA A 98 10.88 0.07 -3.20
C ALA A 98 9.57 0.65 -3.76
N PHE A 99 9.24 0.35 -5.01
CA PHE A 99 7.96 0.69 -5.62
C PHE A 99 6.80 0.03 -4.87
N LEU A 100 6.90 -1.27 -4.61
CA LEU A 100 5.79 -2.08 -4.11
C LEU A 100 5.46 -1.78 -2.65
N THR A 101 6.47 -1.51 -1.81
CA THR A 101 6.26 -1.06 -0.44
C THR A 101 5.58 0.29 -0.39
N ARG A 102 6.01 1.25 -1.23
CA ARG A 102 5.35 2.56 -1.37
C ARG A 102 3.91 2.42 -1.85
N ALA A 103 3.69 1.67 -2.93
CA ALA A 103 2.36 1.47 -3.52
C ALA A 103 1.36 0.87 -2.52
N LEU A 104 1.80 -0.07 -1.67
CA LEU A 104 0.92 -0.66 -0.66
C LEU A 104 0.63 0.28 0.50
N VAL A 105 1.59 1.10 0.93
CA VAL A 105 1.34 2.11 1.96
C VAL A 105 0.41 3.21 1.44
N THR A 106 0.57 3.65 0.19
CA THR A 106 -0.33 4.67 -0.41
C THR A 106 -1.76 4.17 -0.60
N CYS A 107 -1.98 2.84 -0.70
CA CYS A 107 -3.33 2.25 -0.66
C CYS A 107 -4.08 2.53 0.66
N PHE A 108 -3.40 2.97 1.74
CA PHE A 108 -4.05 3.35 2.98
C PHE A 108 -5.14 4.42 2.77
N ASN A 109 -4.84 5.48 2.02
CA ASN A 109 -5.79 6.59 1.81
C ASN A 109 -7.05 6.14 1.02
N PRO A 110 -6.94 5.42 -0.11
CA PRO A 110 -8.08 4.81 -0.79
C PRO A 110 -8.89 3.85 0.09
N LEU A 111 -8.24 3.02 0.92
CA LEU A 111 -8.93 2.08 1.81
C LEU A 111 -9.73 2.79 2.91
N VAL A 112 -9.12 3.80 3.54
CA VAL A 112 -9.81 4.62 4.54
C VAL A 112 -11.00 5.33 3.90
N THR A 113 -10.80 5.91 2.71
CA THR A 113 -11.88 6.58 1.94
C THR A 113 -13.02 5.62 1.63
N ALA A 114 -12.71 4.41 1.15
CA ALA A 114 -13.71 3.40 0.84
C ALA A 114 -14.48 2.90 2.08
N GLY A 115 -13.87 2.93 3.26
CA GLY A 115 -14.52 2.52 4.52
C GLY A 115 -15.47 3.56 5.11
N ILE A 116 -15.38 4.82 4.68
CA ILE A 116 -16.19 5.94 5.20
C ILE A 116 -17.13 6.58 4.16
N ALA A 117 -16.98 6.23 2.88
CA ALA A 117 -17.85 6.66 1.78
C ALA A 117 -19.09 5.77 1.66
#